data_AF-A0A0D7E6H3-F1
#
_entry.id   AF-A0A0D7E6H3-F1
#
_cell.length_a   1.000
_cell.length_b   1.000
_cell.length_c   1.000
_cell.angle_alpha   90.00
_cell.angle_beta   90.00
_cell.angle_gamma   90.00
#
_symmetry.space_group_name_H-M   'P 1'
#
loop_
_entity.id
_entity.type
_entity.pdbx_description
1 polymer ?
#
loop_
_entity_poly.entity_id
_entity_poly.type
_entity_poly.pdbx_seq_one_letter_code
_entity_poly.pdbx_strand_id
1 'polypeptide(L)'
;MPVIAFFGLDISWQAYLFWSINIKPVKINASLAFDMYPLLRAEDWLEKEGHKVYKEARAQELVETLWVHPLSPWKDKIDMLATPNNPYVRQASWIRTIISAFIKPIDLKKSKGGLFGEVVNAKENVVPWTRAQQAAFLICTGGELYSNLQKGQYQWANVLRKEINADWVDTANDPAMFGKKTLLNSDQGIRALWLAVNDIFTCKIHEWRLLEWEPCEDVGDVTEDAVTNEIRSLHGNHIFPMLADLADCLASFDWRSSAADELSEEERLIRKGFRGSGGYVELKKKLLEHIAHNSGSGEVVDAADTALRY
;
A
#
# COMPACT_ATOMS: atom_id res chain seq x y z
N MET A 1 -33.18 9.93 29.37
CA MET A 1 -31.80 9.97 28.83
C MET A 1 -31.25 8.57 28.88
N PRO A 2 -30.81 7.97 27.76
CA PRO A 2 -30.04 6.73 27.83
C PRO A 2 -28.71 7.04 28.52
N VAL A 3 -28.39 6.28 29.56
CA VAL A 3 -27.09 6.31 30.23
C VAL A 3 -26.23 5.27 29.53
N ILE A 4 -25.16 5.71 28.86
CA ILE A 4 -24.18 4.82 28.25
C ILE A 4 -23.16 4.50 29.35
N ALA A 5 -23.05 3.23 29.74
CA ALA A 5 -22.05 2.74 30.68
C ALA A 5 -20.95 2.02 29.91
N PHE A 6 -19.70 2.45 30.10
CA PHE A 6 -18.52 1.79 29.54
C PHE A 6 -17.97 0.81 30.58
N PHE A 7 -17.83 -0.46 30.21
CA PHE A 7 -17.25 -1.51 31.08
C PHE A 7 -15.90 -1.96 30.50
N GLY A 8 -14.91 -2.18 31.37
CA GLY A 8 -13.59 -2.69 30.99
C GLY A 8 -12.52 -1.64 30.70
N LEU A 9 -12.87 -0.35 30.70
CA LEU A 9 -11.89 0.76 30.64
C LEU A 9 -11.37 1.10 32.04
N ASP A 10 -10.17 1.67 32.11
CA ASP A 10 -9.64 2.21 33.37
C ASP A 10 -10.55 3.31 33.95
N ILE A 11 -10.49 3.51 35.27
CA ILE A 11 -11.37 4.45 35.99
C ILE A 11 -11.17 5.89 35.51
N SER A 12 -9.96 6.24 35.09
CA SER A 12 -9.61 7.56 34.55
C SER A 12 -10.32 7.80 33.20
N TRP A 13 -10.35 6.79 32.34
CA TRP A 13 -11.02 6.76 31.04
C TRP A 13 -12.53 6.83 31.16
N GLN A 14 -13.12 6.05 32.07
CA GLN A 14 -14.55 6.11 32.34
C GLN A 14 -14.97 7.51 32.80
N ALA A 15 -14.19 8.14 33.68
CA ALA A 15 -14.45 9.49 34.17
C ALA A 15 -14.33 10.56 33.07
N TYR A 16 -13.34 10.44 32.18
CA TYR A 16 -13.11 11.41 31.10
C TYR A 16 -14.13 11.29 29.95
N LEU A 17 -14.49 10.07 29.55
CA LEU A 17 -15.56 9.82 28.58
C LEU A 17 -16.92 10.25 29.13
N PHE A 18 -17.18 9.96 30.40
CA PHE A 18 -18.38 10.42 31.09
C PHE A 18 -18.45 11.95 31.13
N TRP A 19 -17.35 12.64 31.44
CA TRP A 19 -17.28 14.10 31.41
C TRP A 19 -17.47 14.66 29.99
N SER A 20 -16.76 14.11 29.00
CA SER A 20 -16.78 14.63 27.63
C SER A 20 -18.12 14.43 26.91
N ILE A 21 -18.80 13.31 27.17
CA ILE A 21 -20.09 12.95 26.52
C ILE A 21 -21.29 13.54 27.28
N ASN A 22 -21.27 13.55 28.62
CA ASN A 22 -22.42 13.99 29.40
C ASN A 22 -22.38 15.47 29.81
N ILE A 23 -21.21 16.13 29.86
CA ILE A 23 -21.10 17.54 30.32
C ILE A 23 -20.99 18.53 29.16
N LYS A 24 -20.46 18.15 27.98
CA LYS A 24 -20.49 19.00 26.77
C LYS A 24 -21.71 18.66 25.89
N PRO A 25 -22.72 19.55 25.76
CA PRO A 25 -23.92 19.25 24.98
C PRO A 25 -23.71 19.63 23.51
N VAL A 26 -22.93 18.86 22.74
CA VAL A 26 -22.95 18.97 21.26
C VAL A 26 -22.61 17.61 20.65
N LYS A 27 -23.29 17.26 19.55
CA LYS A 27 -22.92 16.17 18.63
C LYS A 27 -21.40 16.02 18.56
N ILE A 28 -20.91 14.80 18.76
CA ILE A 28 -19.49 14.45 18.56
C ILE A 28 -19.08 14.97 17.18
N ASN A 29 -18.23 15.99 17.15
CA ASN A 29 -17.69 16.53 15.91
C ASN A 29 -16.39 15.80 15.57
N ALA A 30 -15.97 15.86 14.31
CA ALA A 30 -14.75 15.20 13.86
C ALA A 30 -13.50 15.64 14.66
N SER A 31 -13.46 16.90 15.12
CA SER A 31 -12.36 17.45 15.94
C SER A 31 -12.17 16.72 17.27
N LEU A 32 -13.26 16.36 17.95
CA LEU A 32 -13.20 15.63 19.22
C LEU A 32 -12.67 14.20 19.01
N ALA A 33 -12.99 13.58 17.87
CA ALA A 33 -12.43 12.28 17.48
C ALA A 33 -10.92 12.38 17.18
N PHE A 34 -10.46 13.49 16.60
CA PHE A 34 -9.02 13.75 16.40
C PHE A 34 -8.26 13.96 17.72
N ASP A 35 -8.87 14.61 18.72
CA ASP A 35 -8.24 14.81 20.04
C ASP A 35 -8.14 13.49 20.84
N MET A 36 -9.09 12.56 20.63
CA MET A 36 -9.07 11.23 21.25
C MET A 36 -8.14 10.24 20.51
N TYR A 37 -7.72 10.57 19.28
CA TYR A 37 -6.99 9.67 18.39
C TYR A 37 -5.66 9.13 18.94
N PRO A 38 -4.75 9.94 19.53
CA PRO A 38 -3.48 9.44 20.06
C PRO A 38 -3.65 8.42 21.19
N LEU A 39 -4.79 8.47 21.87
CA LEU A 39 -5.08 7.69 23.06
C LEU A 39 -5.90 6.43 22.77
N LEU A 40 -6.54 6.37 21.59
CA LEU A 40 -7.30 5.22 21.10
C LEU A 40 -6.48 4.28 20.19
N ARG A 41 -5.22 4.64 19.88
CA ARG A 41 -4.28 3.83 19.08
C ARG A 41 -3.98 2.45 19.67
N ALA A 42 -4.19 2.25 20.96
CA ALA A 42 -3.88 1.01 21.67
C ALA A 42 -5.02 -0.02 21.68
N GLU A 43 -6.20 0.29 21.13
CA GLU A 43 -7.40 -0.53 21.27
C GLU A 43 -7.77 -1.29 19.98
N ASP A 44 -7.60 -2.62 20.00
CA ASP A 44 -7.78 -3.54 18.87
C ASP A 44 -9.16 -3.54 18.21
N TRP A 45 -10.20 -3.06 18.89
CA TRP A 45 -11.57 -3.04 18.38
C TRP A 45 -11.86 -1.80 17.52
N LEU A 46 -11.14 -0.70 17.72
CA LEU A 46 -11.25 0.52 16.91
C LEU A 46 -10.62 0.39 15.53
N GLU A 47 -9.62 -0.49 15.39
CA GLU A 47 -9.09 -0.90 14.09
C GLU A 47 -10.07 -1.75 13.26
N LYS A 48 -11.12 -2.31 13.89
CA LYS A 48 -12.05 -3.28 13.30
C LYS A 48 -13.40 -2.68 12.84
N GLU A 49 -13.80 -1.49 13.31
CA GLU A 49 -15.12 -0.86 13.00
C GLU A 49 -15.03 0.50 12.27
N GLY A 50 -13.96 0.74 11.51
CA GLY A 50 -13.46 2.01 11.03
C GLY A 50 -14.45 2.92 10.29
N HIS A 51 -14.95 3.93 11.01
CA HIS A 51 -15.39 5.20 10.45
C HIS A 51 -14.35 5.78 9.47
N LYS A 52 -14.77 6.53 8.44
CA LYS A 52 -13.90 7.04 7.34
C LYS A 52 -12.59 7.69 7.82
N VAL A 53 -12.64 8.37 8.96
CA VAL A 53 -11.50 9.05 9.61
C VAL A 53 -10.39 8.06 10.01
N TYR A 54 -10.73 6.86 10.49
CA TYR A 54 -9.73 5.85 10.90
C TYR A 54 -9.00 5.24 9.71
N LYS A 55 -9.71 5.01 8.59
CA LYS A 55 -9.09 4.49 7.35
C LYS A 55 -8.09 5.49 6.77
N GLU A 56 -8.39 6.78 6.88
CA GLU A 56 -7.53 7.86 6.43
C GLU A 56 -6.30 8.02 7.31
N ALA A 57 -6.47 8.02 8.64
CA ALA A 57 -5.36 8.13 9.57
C ALA A 57 -4.41 6.91 9.52
N ARG A 58 -4.96 5.70 9.37
CA ARG A 58 -4.18 4.48 9.07
C ARG A 58 -3.35 4.61 7.81
N ALA A 59 -3.96 5.03 6.71
CA ALA A 59 -3.25 5.22 5.46
C ALA A 59 -2.18 6.31 5.58
N GLN A 60 -2.43 7.38 6.33
CA GLN A 60 -1.45 8.42 6.60
C GLN A 60 -0.22 7.86 7.34
N GLU A 61 -0.42 7.10 8.42
CA GLU A 61 0.67 6.47 9.20
C GLU A 61 1.53 5.54 8.33
N LEU A 62 0.89 4.74 7.46
CA LEU A 62 1.61 3.88 6.51
C LEU A 62 2.44 4.70 5.53
N VAL A 63 1.88 5.77 4.98
CA VAL A 63 2.59 6.64 4.02
C VAL A 63 3.75 7.40 4.68
N GLU A 64 3.57 7.86 5.92
CA GLU A 64 4.65 8.45 6.72
C GLU A 64 5.76 7.43 6.95
N THR A 65 5.42 6.20 7.30
CA THR A 65 6.40 5.10 7.46
C THR A 65 7.16 4.83 6.16
N LEU A 66 6.47 4.76 5.02
CA LEU A 66 7.11 4.62 3.70
C LEU A 66 8.06 5.77 3.37
N TRP A 67 7.78 6.98 3.88
CA TRP A 67 8.59 8.16 3.60
C TRP A 67 9.81 8.30 4.52
N VAL A 68 9.71 7.89 5.79
CA VAL A 68 10.81 8.05 6.77
C VAL A 68 11.72 6.82 6.89
N HIS A 69 11.18 5.62 6.72
CA HIS A 69 11.86 4.38 7.11
C HIS A 69 13.12 4.13 6.24
N PRO A 70 14.30 3.85 6.82
CA PRO A 70 15.55 3.69 6.07
C PRO A 70 15.54 2.60 4.99
N LEU A 71 14.82 1.50 5.23
CA LEU A 71 14.70 0.40 4.27
C LEU A 71 13.64 0.64 3.18
N SER A 72 12.84 1.70 3.28
CA SER A 72 11.84 2.00 2.27
C SER A 72 12.50 2.51 0.99
N PRO A 73 12.16 1.96 -0.20
CA PRO A 73 12.63 2.54 -1.45
C PRO A 73 12.09 3.95 -1.68
N TRP A 74 10.97 4.31 -1.03
CA TRP A 74 10.35 5.64 -1.10
C TRP A 74 10.85 6.61 -0.04
N LYS A 75 11.91 6.27 0.70
CA LYS A 75 12.51 7.20 1.66
C LYS A 75 12.84 8.53 0.99
N ASP A 76 12.27 9.61 1.53
CA ASP A 76 12.37 10.98 1.02
C ASP A 76 11.82 11.19 -0.43
N LYS A 77 11.08 10.22 -0.97
CA LYS A 77 10.57 10.20 -2.37
C LYS A 77 9.05 10.22 -2.47
N ILE A 78 8.41 10.86 -1.51
CA ILE A 78 6.98 11.17 -1.48
C ILE A 78 6.84 12.67 -1.22
N ASP A 79 6.02 13.37 -1.99
CA ASP A 79 5.76 14.80 -1.77
C ASP A 79 4.78 14.98 -0.61
N MET A 80 5.35 15.06 0.59
CA MET A 80 4.62 15.22 1.87
C MET A 80 4.01 16.62 2.04
N LEU A 81 4.59 17.64 1.39
CA LEU A 81 4.25 19.05 1.63
C LEU A 81 3.58 19.73 0.43
N ALA A 82 3.23 18.98 -0.62
CA ALA A 82 2.68 19.51 -1.87
C ALA A 82 3.55 20.63 -2.48
N THR A 83 4.86 20.45 -2.40
CA THR A 83 5.85 21.48 -2.75
C THR A 83 5.88 21.75 -4.25
N PRO A 84 5.88 23.03 -4.70
CA PRO A 84 6.04 23.34 -6.12
C PRO A 84 7.32 22.72 -6.67
N ASN A 85 7.24 22.13 -7.86
CA ASN A 85 8.36 21.46 -8.56
C ASN A 85 8.92 20.21 -7.88
N ASN A 86 8.28 19.67 -6.85
CA ASN A 86 8.64 18.35 -6.34
C ASN A 86 8.35 17.29 -7.42
N PRO A 87 9.33 16.44 -7.78
CA PRO A 87 9.15 15.43 -8.82
C PRO A 87 8.32 14.23 -8.37
N TYR A 88 8.04 14.07 -7.07
CA TYR A 88 7.44 12.87 -6.51
C TYR A 88 5.92 12.92 -6.41
N VAL A 89 5.29 11.74 -6.32
CA VAL A 89 3.85 11.61 -6.10
C VAL A 89 3.46 12.19 -4.74
N ARG A 90 2.38 12.98 -4.73
CA ARG A 90 1.84 13.63 -3.52
C ARG A 90 1.32 12.63 -2.49
N GLN A 91 1.49 12.96 -1.21
CA GLN A 91 0.96 12.18 -0.08
C GLN A 91 -0.54 11.86 -0.24
N ALA A 92 -1.36 12.82 -0.64
CA ALA A 92 -2.81 12.62 -0.83
C ALA A 92 -3.14 11.55 -1.89
N SER A 93 -2.27 11.36 -2.89
CA SER A 93 -2.41 10.30 -3.89
C SER A 93 -2.06 8.93 -3.33
N TRP A 94 -1.01 8.86 -2.51
CA TRP A 94 -0.66 7.66 -1.75
C TRP A 94 -1.76 7.25 -0.77
N ILE A 95 -2.25 8.17 0.06
CA ILE A 95 -3.32 7.90 1.04
C ILE A 95 -4.56 7.34 0.33
N ARG A 96 -5.03 8.01 -0.74
CA ARG A 96 -6.19 7.53 -1.52
C ARG A 96 -5.94 6.14 -2.12
N THR A 97 -4.73 5.88 -2.59
CA THR A 97 -4.35 4.58 -3.14
C THR A 97 -4.41 3.50 -2.08
N ILE A 98 -3.74 3.67 -0.94
CA ILE A 98 -3.73 2.71 0.17
C ILE A 98 -5.14 2.43 0.69
N ILE A 99 -5.97 3.46 0.86
CA ILE A 99 -7.38 3.27 1.25
C ILE A 99 -8.13 2.43 0.23
N SER A 100 -7.99 2.75 -1.06
CA SER A 100 -8.77 2.11 -2.13
C SER A 100 -8.30 0.70 -2.48
N ALA A 101 -7.01 0.42 -2.31
CA ALA A 101 -6.40 -0.87 -2.57
C ALA A 101 -6.48 -1.77 -1.34
N PHE A 102 -5.91 -1.35 -0.22
CA PHE A 102 -5.65 -2.23 0.91
C PHE A 102 -6.65 -2.10 2.07
N ILE A 103 -7.20 -0.93 2.37
CA ILE A 103 -8.10 -0.74 3.55
C ILE A 103 -9.59 -0.91 3.17
N LYS A 104 -9.87 -1.39 1.96
CA LYS A 104 -11.23 -1.64 1.49
C LYS A 104 -11.82 -2.87 2.20
N PRO A 105 -13.08 -2.83 2.67
CA PRO A 105 -13.69 -4.00 3.31
C PRO A 105 -13.62 -5.25 2.42
N ILE A 106 -13.29 -6.38 3.04
CA ILE A 106 -13.15 -7.68 2.39
C ILE A 106 -14.50 -8.40 2.38
N ASP A 107 -14.93 -8.79 1.18
CA ASP A 107 -15.96 -9.80 0.96
C ASP A 107 -15.27 -11.12 0.61
N LEU A 108 -15.04 -11.96 1.64
CA LEU A 108 -14.37 -13.26 1.51
C LEU A 108 -15.09 -14.20 0.53
N LYS A 109 -16.41 -14.03 0.32
CA LYS A 109 -17.16 -14.85 -0.64
C LYS A 109 -16.88 -14.48 -2.09
N LYS A 110 -16.42 -13.26 -2.33
CA LYS A 110 -16.14 -12.73 -3.67
C LYS A 110 -14.64 -12.57 -3.92
N SER A 111 -13.79 -12.94 -2.96
CA SER A 111 -12.34 -12.69 -2.98
C SER A 111 -12.00 -11.25 -3.39
N LYS A 112 -12.84 -10.30 -2.95
CA LYS A 112 -12.77 -8.87 -3.30
C LYS A 112 -12.64 -8.06 -2.03
N GLY A 113 -11.63 -7.22 -1.96
CA GLY A 113 -11.37 -6.43 -0.76
C GLY A 113 -9.99 -5.81 -0.81
N GLY A 114 -9.57 -5.30 0.33
CA GLY A 114 -8.18 -4.93 0.56
C GLY A 114 -7.57 -5.79 1.64
N LEU A 115 -6.32 -6.21 1.48
CA LEU A 115 -5.60 -7.09 2.40
C LEU A 115 -5.57 -6.59 3.86
N PHE A 116 -5.68 -5.27 4.05
CA PHE A 116 -5.68 -4.58 5.34
C PHE A 116 -7.11 -4.24 5.81
N GLY A 117 -8.11 -4.61 5.03
CA GLY A 117 -9.50 -4.23 5.21
C GLY A 117 -10.27 -5.11 6.18
N GLU A 118 -11.36 -4.56 6.69
CA GLU A 118 -12.28 -5.24 7.60
C GLU A 118 -13.15 -6.26 6.86
N VAL A 119 -13.41 -7.42 7.46
CA VAL A 119 -14.31 -8.43 6.88
C VAL A 119 -15.76 -8.12 7.25
N VAL A 120 -16.62 -7.94 6.25
CA VAL A 120 -18.02 -7.48 6.46
C VAL A 120 -18.95 -8.58 7.02
N ASN A 121 -18.56 -9.87 6.96
CA ASN A 121 -19.38 -11.01 7.38
C ASN A 121 -18.57 -12.06 8.17
N ALA A 122 -18.16 -11.75 9.41
CA ALA A 122 -17.27 -12.61 10.18
C ALA A 122 -17.98 -13.81 10.82
N LYS A 123 -17.66 -15.03 10.34
CA LYS A 123 -17.57 -16.23 11.20
C LYS A 123 -16.13 -16.72 11.36
N GLU A 124 -15.22 -16.41 10.44
CA GLU A 124 -13.77 -16.69 10.57
C GLU A 124 -12.92 -15.62 9.86
N ASN A 125 -11.78 -15.31 10.50
CA ASN A 125 -10.47 -14.86 10.01
C ASN A 125 -10.35 -13.59 9.12
N VAL A 126 -10.07 -12.46 9.77
CA VAL A 126 -9.40 -11.27 9.20
C VAL A 126 -7.90 -11.57 9.11
N VAL A 127 -7.17 -11.05 8.12
CA VAL A 127 -5.70 -11.00 8.16
C VAL A 127 -5.30 -10.01 9.25
N PRO A 128 -4.87 -10.46 10.44
CA PRO A 128 -4.76 -9.59 11.61
C PRO A 128 -3.40 -8.91 11.62
N TRP A 129 -2.97 -8.39 10.47
CA TRP A 129 -1.65 -7.78 10.38
C TRP A 129 -1.62 -6.49 11.17
N THR A 130 -0.63 -6.37 12.05
CA THR A 130 -0.35 -5.12 12.76
C THR A 130 0.02 -4.01 11.79
N ARG A 131 0.03 -2.77 12.26
CA ARG A 131 0.51 -1.63 11.45
C ARG A 131 1.96 -1.82 10.98
N ALA A 132 2.83 -2.40 11.82
CA ALA A 132 4.20 -2.68 11.46
C ALA A 132 4.30 -3.73 10.34
N GLN A 133 3.50 -4.80 10.40
CA GLN A 133 3.42 -5.81 9.34
C GLN A 133 2.90 -5.21 8.02
N GLN A 134 1.88 -4.36 8.07
CA GLN A 134 1.37 -3.68 6.88
C GLN A 134 2.43 -2.80 6.22
N ALA A 135 3.17 -2.01 7.02
CA ALA A 135 4.26 -1.19 6.51
C ALA A 135 5.40 -2.06 5.95
N ALA A 136 5.79 -3.13 6.65
CA ALA A 136 6.80 -4.07 6.21
C ALA A 136 6.43 -4.73 4.86
N PHE A 137 5.18 -5.15 4.69
CA PHE A 137 4.70 -5.72 3.43
C PHE A 137 4.86 -4.75 2.25
N LEU A 138 4.47 -3.49 2.43
CA LEU A 138 4.61 -2.45 1.41
C LEU A 138 6.10 -2.15 1.13
N ILE A 139 6.92 -2.02 2.17
CA ILE A 139 8.37 -1.76 2.04
C ILE A 139 9.06 -2.92 1.32
N CYS A 140 8.81 -4.17 1.71
CA CYS A 140 9.40 -5.34 1.05
C CYS A 140 8.97 -5.43 -0.42
N THR A 141 7.68 -5.24 -0.72
CA THR A 141 7.19 -5.28 -2.12
C THR A 141 7.88 -4.23 -2.98
N GLY A 142 7.96 -2.99 -2.48
CA GLY A 142 8.66 -1.92 -3.18
C GLY A 142 10.16 -2.14 -3.28
N GLY A 143 10.77 -2.64 -2.20
CA GLY A 143 12.20 -2.89 -2.10
C GLY A 143 12.65 -3.96 -3.09
N GLU A 144 11.90 -5.05 -3.20
CA GLU A 144 12.15 -6.09 -4.20
C GLU A 144 11.93 -5.59 -5.63
N LEU A 145 10.87 -4.79 -5.88
CA LEU A 145 10.67 -4.15 -7.18
C LEU A 145 11.88 -3.26 -7.55
N TYR A 146 12.33 -2.42 -6.61
CA TYR A 146 13.48 -1.54 -6.82
C TYR A 146 14.78 -2.33 -7.05
N SER A 147 15.02 -3.35 -6.25
CA SER A 147 16.14 -4.29 -6.36
C SER A 147 16.17 -4.97 -7.74
N ASN A 148 15.02 -5.45 -8.22
CA ASN A 148 14.91 -6.10 -9.52
C ASN A 148 15.07 -5.09 -10.67
N LEU A 149 14.57 -3.87 -10.54
CA LEU A 149 14.86 -2.80 -11.51
C LEU A 149 16.36 -2.51 -11.61
N GLN A 150 17.07 -2.46 -10.47
CA GLN A 150 18.51 -2.19 -10.43
C GLN A 150 19.34 -3.32 -11.03
N LYS A 151 18.99 -4.58 -10.76
CA LYS A 151 19.70 -5.77 -11.26
C LYS A 151 19.33 -6.11 -12.70
N GLY A 152 18.07 -5.87 -13.07
CA GLY A 152 17.49 -6.24 -14.34
C GLY A 152 17.92 -5.33 -15.48
N GLN A 153 18.16 -5.94 -16.64
CA GLN A 153 18.49 -5.22 -17.88
C GLN A 153 17.24 -5.04 -18.75
N TYR A 154 16.25 -4.32 -18.24
CA TYR A 154 15.03 -4.06 -18.99
C TYR A 154 15.25 -2.93 -20.00
N GLN A 155 14.93 -3.20 -21.28
CA GLN A 155 15.12 -2.23 -22.36
C GLN A 155 14.39 -0.90 -22.07
N TRP A 156 13.15 -0.98 -21.58
CA TRP A 156 12.35 0.19 -21.24
C TRP A 156 12.98 1.04 -20.12
N ALA A 157 13.58 0.39 -19.11
CA ALA A 157 14.22 1.07 -17.98
C ALA A 157 15.50 1.78 -18.43
N ASN A 158 16.26 1.14 -19.31
CA ASN A 158 17.47 1.71 -19.88
C ASN A 158 17.18 2.98 -20.70
N VAL A 159 16.06 3.03 -21.44
CA VAL A 159 15.63 4.25 -22.15
C VAL A 159 15.47 5.41 -21.17
N LEU A 160 14.79 5.20 -20.04
CA LEU A 160 14.58 6.24 -19.04
C LEU A 160 15.88 6.68 -18.35
N ARG A 161 16.83 5.77 -18.18
CA ARG A 161 18.14 6.05 -17.57
C ARG A 161 19.08 6.85 -18.47
N LYS A 162 18.96 6.74 -19.79
CA LYS A 162 19.74 7.54 -20.76
C LYS A 162 19.45 9.04 -20.67
N GLU A 163 18.30 9.44 -20.14
CA GLU A 163 17.87 10.85 -20.09
C GLU A 163 18.48 11.65 -18.93
N ILE A 164 19.24 11.03 -18.03
CA ILE A 164 19.92 11.75 -16.94
C ILE A 164 21.23 12.36 -17.45
N ASN A 165 21.43 13.67 -17.21
CA ASN A 165 22.76 14.28 -17.25
C ASN A 165 23.63 13.66 -16.15
N ALA A 166 24.87 13.29 -16.50
CA ALA A 166 25.84 12.59 -15.65
C ALA A 166 26.15 13.28 -14.30
N ASP A 167 25.79 14.55 -14.12
CA ASP A 167 26.10 15.35 -12.93
C ASP A 167 25.12 15.14 -11.75
N TRP A 168 24.07 14.31 -11.90
CA TRP A 168 23.00 14.10 -10.89
C TRP A 168 22.74 12.62 -10.55
N VAL A 169 23.77 11.78 -10.60
CA VAL A 169 23.61 10.35 -10.26
C VAL A 169 23.61 10.17 -8.74
N ASP A 170 22.51 10.54 -8.10
CA ASP A 170 22.13 9.87 -6.86
C ASP A 170 21.79 8.43 -7.24
N THR A 171 22.64 7.48 -6.86
CA THR A 171 22.43 6.04 -7.11
C THR A 171 21.12 5.56 -6.47
N ALA A 172 20.59 6.26 -5.47
CA ALA A 172 19.29 5.97 -4.87
C ALA A 172 18.09 6.49 -5.70
N ASN A 173 18.32 7.26 -6.77
CA ASN A 173 17.27 7.87 -7.59
C ASN A 173 17.22 7.31 -9.01
N ASP A 174 16.83 6.04 -9.14
CA ASP A 174 16.67 5.39 -10.45
C ASP A 174 15.50 6.01 -11.25
N PRO A 175 15.74 6.59 -12.45
CA PRO A 175 14.68 7.13 -13.29
C PRO A 175 13.61 6.13 -13.69
N ALA A 176 13.94 4.84 -13.73
CA ALA A 176 12.97 3.80 -14.05
C ALA A 176 11.84 3.74 -13.02
N MET A 177 12.13 4.07 -11.75
CA MET A 177 11.15 4.08 -10.65
C MET A 177 10.72 5.48 -10.23
N PHE A 178 11.64 6.46 -10.26
CA PHE A 178 11.43 7.80 -9.68
C PHE A 178 11.51 8.94 -10.71
N GLY A 179 11.78 8.63 -11.98
CA GLY A 179 11.85 9.62 -13.05
C GLY A 179 10.49 10.20 -13.46
N LYS A 180 10.48 11.39 -14.05
CA LYS A 180 9.24 12.06 -14.50
C LYS A 180 8.51 11.32 -15.64
N LYS A 181 9.23 10.48 -16.37
CA LYS A 181 8.72 9.74 -17.53
C LYS A 181 8.35 8.29 -17.20
N THR A 182 8.46 7.85 -15.94
CA THR A 182 7.92 6.55 -15.50
C THR A 182 6.51 6.69 -14.92
N LEU A 183 5.69 5.66 -15.10
CA LEU A 183 4.39 5.52 -14.46
C LEU A 183 4.55 5.18 -12.97
N LEU A 184 5.66 4.55 -12.55
CA LEU A 184 5.93 4.24 -11.13
C LEU A 184 6.07 5.50 -10.26
N ASN A 185 6.37 6.66 -10.86
CA ASN A 185 6.35 7.96 -10.18
C ASN A 185 5.16 8.82 -10.66
N SER A 186 4.00 8.19 -10.83
CA SER A 186 2.75 8.88 -11.17
C SER A 186 1.59 8.36 -10.31
N ASP A 187 0.59 9.21 -10.09
CA ASP A 187 -0.64 8.85 -9.36
C ASP A 187 -1.31 7.59 -9.94
N GLN A 188 -1.37 7.48 -11.28
CA GLN A 188 -2.03 6.37 -11.96
C GLN A 188 -1.23 5.06 -11.83
N GLY A 189 0.10 5.12 -11.94
CA GLY A 189 0.94 3.93 -11.85
C GLY A 189 1.08 3.41 -10.43
N ILE A 190 1.27 4.27 -9.42
CA ILE A 190 1.24 3.86 -8.00
C ILE A 190 -0.10 3.21 -7.66
N ARG A 191 -1.20 3.78 -8.16
CA ARG A 191 -2.53 3.21 -7.94
C ARG A 191 -2.71 1.85 -8.61
N ALA A 192 -2.31 1.71 -9.87
CA ALA A 192 -2.41 0.44 -10.59
C ALA A 192 -1.52 -0.65 -9.97
N LEU A 193 -0.28 -0.29 -9.59
CA LEU A 193 0.66 -1.18 -8.90
C LEU A 193 0.03 -1.77 -7.64
N TRP A 194 -0.43 -0.91 -6.73
CA TRP A 194 -0.94 -1.38 -5.44
C TRP A 194 -2.29 -2.09 -5.55
N LEU A 195 -3.13 -1.73 -6.51
CA LEU A 195 -4.34 -2.50 -6.79
C LEU A 195 -4.00 -3.91 -7.30
N ALA A 196 -3.04 -4.06 -8.20
CA ALA A 196 -2.64 -5.37 -8.71
C ALA A 196 -2.00 -6.23 -7.61
N VAL A 197 -1.07 -5.67 -6.84
CA VAL A 197 -0.46 -6.35 -5.68
C VAL A 197 -1.54 -6.80 -4.71
N ASN A 198 -2.47 -5.90 -4.35
CA ASN A 198 -3.56 -6.24 -3.46
C ASN A 198 -4.44 -7.36 -4.00
N ASP A 199 -4.85 -7.29 -5.26
CA ASP A 199 -5.75 -8.28 -5.87
C ASP A 199 -5.08 -9.68 -5.87
N ILE A 200 -3.80 -9.76 -6.23
CA ILE A 200 -3.02 -11.00 -6.23
C ILE A 200 -2.99 -11.65 -4.84
N PHE A 201 -2.61 -10.89 -3.80
CA PHE A 201 -2.51 -11.43 -2.45
C PHE A 201 -3.88 -11.70 -1.81
N THR A 202 -4.89 -10.87 -2.10
CA THR A 202 -6.25 -11.04 -1.57
C THR A 202 -6.91 -12.30 -2.12
N CYS A 203 -6.67 -12.64 -3.39
CA CYS A 203 -7.19 -13.87 -3.99
C CYS A 203 -6.55 -15.14 -3.43
N LYS A 204 -5.42 -15.03 -2.71
CA LYS A 204 -4.62 -16.16 -2.22
C LYS A 204 -4.41 -16.18 -0.71
N ILE A 205 -5.27 -15.49 0.06
CA ILE A 205 -5.13 -15.35 1.53
C ILE A 205 -4.94 -16.71 2.22
N HIS A 206 -5.73 -17.71 1.83
CA HIS A 206 -5.69 -19.03 2.44
C HIS A 206 -4.61 -19.91 1.84
N GLU A 207 -4.47 -19.94 0.51
CA GLU A 207 -3.49 -20.77 -0.20
C GLU A 207 -2.06 -20.38 0.17
N TRP A 208 -1.77 -19.08 0.28
CA TRP A 208 -0.46 -18.57 0.68
C TRP A 208 -0.33 -18.39 2.18
N ARG A 209 -1.33 -18.83 2.95
CA ARG A 209 -1.32 -18.84 4.43
C ARG A 209 -0.90 -17.47 5.00
N LEU A 210 -1.48 -16.40 4.46
CA LEU A 210 -1.13 -15.02 4.84
C LEU A 210 -1.49 -14.73 6.31
N LEU A 211 -2.44 -15.49 6.87
CA LEU A 211 -2.87 -15.45 8.26
C LEU A 211 -1.83 -16.00 9.24
N GLU A 212 -0.87 -16.80 8.76
CA GLU A 212 0.16 -17.43 9.59
C GLU A 212 1.39 -16.54 9.79
N TRP A 213 1.39 -15.32 9.24
CA TRP A 213 2.43 -14.33 9.59
C TRP A 213 2.12 -13.70 10.94
N GLU A 214 2.72 -14.26 11.97
CA GLU A 214 2.65 -13.75 13.34
C GLU A 214 3.50 -12.49 13.52
N PRO A 215 3.02 -11.50 14.29
CA PRO A 215 3.79 -10.30 14.56
C PRO A 215 4.99 -10.60 15.48
N CYS A 216 6.09 -9.88 15.27
CA CYS A 216 7.33 -10.01 16.05
C CYS A 216 7.19 -9.46 17.48
N GLU A 217 6.34 -8.45 17.64
CA GLU A 217 6.07 -7.76 18.90
C GLU A 217 4.54 -7.63 19.06
N ASP A 218 4.07 -7.64 20.31
CA ASP A 218 2.65 -7.40 20.61
C ASP A 218 2.20 -6.01 20.12
N VAL A 219 0.88 -5.84 19.97
CA VAL A 219 0.26 -4.61 19.46
C VAL A 219 0.78 -3.38 20.23
N GLY A 220 1.47 -2.49 19.53
CA GLY A 220 2.12 -1.30 20.10
C GLY A 220 2.39 -0.21 19.05
N ASP A 221 3.07 0.86 19.46
CA ASP A 221 3.41 1.97 18.56
C ASP A 221 4.27 1.50 17.38
N VAL A 222 4.01 2.04 16.19
CA VAL A 222 4.79 1.78 14.98
C VAL A 222 6.14 2.48 15.09
N THR A 223 7.12 1.77 15.66
CA THR A 223 8.51 2.23 15.72
C THR A 223 9.30 1.79 14.49
N GLU A 224 10.41 2.47 14.21
CA GLU A 224 11.34 2.06 13.14
C GLU A 224 11.87 0.64 13.36
N ASP A 225 12.17 0.28 14.61
CA ASP A 225 12.67 -1.04 14.98
C ASP A 225 11.61 -2.13 14.78
N ALA A 226 10.35 -1.87 15.16
CA ALA A 226 9.25 -2.80 14.94
C ALA A 226 9.06 -3.10 13.45
N VAL A 227 9.05 -2.07 12.59
CA VAL A 227 8.93 -2.24 11.14
C VAL A 227 10.14 -3.00 10.57
N THR A 228 11.34 -2.70 11.05
CA THR A 228 12.56 -3.40 10.64
C THR A 228 12.54 -4.88 11.02
N ASN A 229 12.04 -5.20 12.22
CA ASN A 229 11.87 -6.58 12.67
C ASN A 229 10.85 -7.33 11.80
N GLU A 230 9.73 -6.69 11.46
CA GLU A 230 8.74 -7.29 10.56
C GLU A 230 9.25 -7.49 9.13
N ILE A 231 10.07 -6.57 8.60
CA ILE A 231 10.74 -6.76 7.30
C ILE A 231 11.64 -8.01 7.33
N ARG A 232 12.44 -8.18 8.40
CA ARG A 232 13.30 -9.36 8.57
C ARG A 232 12.47 -10.64 8.72
N SER A 233 11.39 -10.59 9.48
CA SER A 233 10.46 -11.70 9.66
C SER A 233 9.85 -12.12 8.32
N LEU A 234 9.35 -11.15 7.55
CA LEU A 234 8.78 -11.39 6.24
C LEU A 234 9.80 -12.04 5.30
N HIS A 235 11.06 -11.58 5.24
CA HIS A 235 12.11 -12.20 4.43
C HIS A 235 12.38 -13.67 4.78
N GLY A 236 12.19 -14.06 6.04
CA GLY A 236 12.31 -15.46 6.49
C GLY A 236 11.04 -16.29 6.34
N ASN A 237 9.92 -15.67 5.94
CA ASN A 237 8.60 -16.27 5.91
C ASN A 237 8.27 -16.89 4.53
N HIS A 238 7.34 -17.86 4.49
CA HIS A 238 6.84 -18.49 3.27
C HIS A 238 6.11 -17.52 2.31
N ILE A 239 5.71 -16.34 2.78
CA ILE A 239 5.10 -15.29 1.95
C ILE A 239 6.13 -14.64 1.01
N PHE A 240 7.39 -14.52 1.45
CA PHE A 240 8.40 -13.75 0.71
C PHE A 240 8.72 -14.27 -0.69
N PRO A 241 8.85 -15.59 -0.94
CA PRO A 241 9.03 -16.09 -2.31
C PRO A 241 7.96 -15.60 -3.28
N MET A 242 6.68 -15.57 -2.88
CA MET A 242 5.59 -15.08 -3.75
C MET A 242 5.72 -13.58 -4.02
N LEU A 243 6.14 -12.81 -3.02
CA LEU A 243 6.41 -11.38 -3.15
C LEU A 243 7.60 -11.12 -4.08
N ALA A 244 8.69 -11.88 -3.93
CA ALA A 244 9.88 -11.75 -4.76
C ALA A 244 9.60 -12.12 -6.23
N ASP A 245 8.88 -13.22 -6.46
CA ASP A 245 8.44 -13.65 -7.80
C ASP A 245 7.54 -12.60 -8.46
N LEU A 246 6.59 -12.05 -7.69
CA LEU A 246 5.73 -10.96 -8.17
C LEU A 246 6.58 -9.72 -8.51
N ALA A 247 7.51 -9.33 -7.63
CA ALA A 247 8.34 -8.14 -7.82
C ALA A 247 9.23 -8.24 -9.07
N ASP A 248 9.76 -9.42 -9.40
CA ASP A 248 10.53 -9.65 -10.63
C ASP A 248 9.64 -9.44 -11.87
N CYS A 249 8.43 -10.01 -11.84
CA CYS A 249 7.49 -9.84 -12.93
C CYS A 249 7.04 -8.37 -13.07
N LEU A 250 6.78 -7.68 -11.96
CA LEU A 250 6.47 -6.25 -11.94
C LEU A 250 7.61 -5.42 -12.54
N ALA A 251 8.86 -5.74 -12.24
CA ALA A 251 10.03 -5.04 -12.80
C ALA A 251 10.16 -5.24 -14.32
N SER A 252 9.72 -6.37 -14.85
CA SER A 252 9.72 -6.65 -16.29
C SER A 252 8.65 -5.89 -17.09
N PHE A 253 7.59 -5.41 -16.43
CA PHE A 253 6.53 -4.63 -17.09
C PHE A 253 7.06 -3.28 -17.56
N ASP A 254 6.64 -2.82 -18.75
CA ASP A 254 7.08 -1.55 -19.30
C ASP A 254 6.34 -0.36 -18.67
N TRP A 255 6.95 0.22 -17.63
CA TRP A 255 6.42 1.35 -16.89
C TRP A 255 6.61 2.71 -17.56
N ARG A 256 7.08 2.80 -18.81
CA ARG A 256 7.22 4.08 -19.49
C ARG A 256 5.88 4.80 -19.62
N SER A 257 5.86 6.10 -19.31
CA SER A 257 4.72 6.97 -19.56
C SER A 257 4.62 7.32 -21.05
N SER A 258 3.50 7.92 -21.48
CA SER A 258 3.34 8.40 -22.86
C SER A 258 4.31 9.52 -23.26
N ALA A 259 5.05 10.11 -22.32
CA ALA A 259 6.06 11.12 -22.57
C ALA A 259 7.46 10.52 -22.78
N ALA A 260 7.65 9.23 -22.53
CA ALA A 260 8.94 8.54 -22.71
C ALA A 260 9.36 8.48 -24.18
N ASP A 261 10.67 8.46 -24.37
CA ASP A 261 11.28 8.34 -25.68
C ASP A 261 11.23 6.88 -26.18
N GLU A 262 11.53 6.68 -27.47
CA GLU A 262 11.59 5.35 -28.11
C GLU A 262 10.27 4.53 -27.97
N LEU A 263 9.12 5.22 -27.97
CA LEU A 263 7.78 4.62 -28.05
C LEU A 263 7.23 4.72 -29.48
N SER A 264 6.60 3.66 -29.97
CA SER A 264 5.78 3.73 -31.18
C SER A 264 4.54 4.61 -30.98
N GLU A 265 3.91 5.07 -32.06
CA GLU A 265 2.69 5.88 -31.97
C GLU A 265 1.54 5.11 -31.31
N GLU A 266 1.40 3.81 -31.59
CA GLU A 266 0.41 2.94 -30.95
C GLU A 266 0.67 2.81 -29.43
N GLU A 267 1.92 2.55 -29.05
CA GLU A 267 2.34 2.45 -27.65
C GLU A 267 2.11 3.76 -26.88
N ARG A 268 2.40 4.88 -27.53
CA ARG A 268 2.16 6.22 -26.97
C ARG A 268 0.67 6.49 -26.80
N LEU A 269 -0.17 6.06 -27.75
CA LEU A 269 -1.62 6.22 -27.69
C LEU A 269 -2.23 5.38 -26.56
N ILE A 270 -1.81 4.12 -26.41
CA ILE A 270 -2.21 3.25 -25.29
C ILE A 270 -1.86 3.93 -23.95
N ARG A 271 -0.63 4.42 -23.80
CA ARG A 271 -0.16 5.08 -22.57
C ARG A 271 -0.84 6.42 -22.30
N LYS A 272 -1.28 7.14 -23.34
CA LYS A 272 -2.13 8.34 -23.18
C LYS A 272 -3.51 7.97 -22.62
N GLY A 273 -4.04 6.81 -23.01
CA GLY A 273 -5.29 6.25 -22.48
C GLY A 273 -5.28 5.98 -20.98
N PHE A 274 -4.10 5.81 -20.36
CA PHE A 274 -3.98 5.67 -18.91
C PHE A 274 -4.15 6.99 -18.14
N ARG A 275 -4.34 8.13 -18.83
CA ARG A 275 -4.61 9.42 -18.17
C ARG A 275 -6.11 9.55 -17.90
N GLY A 276 -6.48 9.96 -16.69
CA GLY A 276 -7.86 10.26 -16.30
C GLY A 276 -8.44 9.31 -15.25
N SER A 277 -9.72 9.49 -14.93
CA SER A 277 -10.39 8.86 -13.78
C SER A 277 -10.59 7.34 -13.87
N GLY A 278 -10.23 6.70 -14.99
CA GLY A 278 -10.28 5.24 -15.17
C GLY A 278 -8.97 4.61 -15.65
N GLY A 279 -7.92 5.41 -15.89
CA GLY A 279 -6.69 4.92 -16.50
C GLY A 279 -5.94 3.90 -15.65
N TYR A 280 -5.98 4.05 -14.32
CA TYR A 280 -5.43 3.07 -13.39
C TYR A 280 -6.12 1.69 -13.47
N VAL A 281 -7.38 1.60 -13.90
CA VAL A 281 -8.10 0.31 -14.03
C VAL A 281 -7.57 -0.46 -15.23
N GLU A 282 -7.44 0.21 -16.38
CA GLU A 282 -6.85 -0.39 -17.58
C GLU A 282 -5.38 -0.72 -17.39
N LEU A 283 -4.62 0.15 -16.72
CA LEU A 283 -3.22 -0.13 -16.38
C LEU A 283 -3.10 -1.34 -15.44
N LYS A 284 -3.95 -1.43 -14.40
CA LYS A 284 -4.02 -2.61 -13.53
C LYS A 284 -4.32 -3.87 -14.33
N LYS A 285 -5.30 -3.83 -15.24
CA LYS A 285 -5.67 -4.98 -16.08
C LYS A 285 -4.49 -5.44 -16.93
N LYS A 286 -3.81 -4.51 -17.62
CA LYS A 286 -2.62 -4.81 -18.42
C LYS A 286 -1.47 -5.35 -17.59
N LEU A 287 -1.31 -4.86 -16.36
CA LEU A 287 -0.31 -5.36 -15.43
C LEU A 287 -0.61 -6.81 -15.01
N LEU A 288 -1.87 -7.11 -14.67
CA LEU A 288 -2.29 -8.47 -14.34
C LEU A 288 -2.17 -9.42 -15.56
N GLU A 289 -2.54 -8.97 -16.76
CA GLU A 289 -2.31 -9.71 -18.00
C GLU A 289 -0.82 -9.98 -18.21
N HIS A 290 0.05 -8.99 -17.99
CA HIS A 290 1.49 -9.18 -18.08
C HIS A 290 2.00 -10.22 -17.09
N ILE A 291 1.52 -10.17 -15.83
CA ILE A 291 1.90 -11.11 -14.78
C ILE A 291 1.47 -12.53 -15.12
N ALA A 292 0.24 -12.72 -15.62
CA ALA A 292 -0.29 -14.03 -16.01
C ALA A 292 0.51 -14.68 -17.16
N HIS A 293 1.13 -13.89 -18.05
CA HIS A 293 1.87 -14.42 -19.19
C HIS A 293 3.38 -14.51 -18.98
N ASN A 294 3.97 -13.70 -18.10
CA ASN A 294 5.42 -13.53 -18.00
C ASN A 294 6.02 -13.89 -16.63
N SER A 295 5.20 -14.23 -15.63
CA SER A 295 5.73 -14.70 -14.34
C SER A 295 6.36 -16.09 -14.49
N GLY A 296 7.56 -16.27 -13.94
CA GLY A 296 8.22 -17.58 -13.86
C GLY A 296 7.61 -18.52 -12.81
N SER A 297 6.75 -17.99 -11.94
CA SER A 297 6.12 -18.70 -10.83
C SER A 297 4.67 -19.03 -11.16
N GLY A 298 4.36 -20.33 -11.23
CA GLY A 298 3.01 -20.83 -11.53
C GLY A 298 1.97 -20.39 -10.49
N GLU A 299 2.39 -20.20 -9.24
CA GLU A 299 1.54 -19.67 -8.16
C GLU A 299 1.11 -18.22 -8.43
N VAL A 300 2.06 -17.37 -8.83
CA VAL A 300 1.79 -15.96 -9.15
C VAL A 300 0.97 -15.84 -10.44
N VAL A 301 1.19 -16.72 -11.43
CA VAL A 301 0.36 -16.80 -12.65
C VAL A 301 -1.09 -17.14 -12.29
N ASP A 302 -1.31 -18.19 -11.51
CA ASP A 302 -2.66 -18.61 -11.10
C ASP A 302 -3.36 -17.52 -10.27
N ALA A 303 -2.62 -16.81 -9.41
CA ALA A 303 -3.15 -15.66 -8.67
C ALA A 303 -3.56 -14.50 -9.59
N ALA A 304 -2.74 -14.18 -10.61
CA ALA A 304 -3.06 -13.13 -11.59
C ALA A 304 -4.27 -13.50 -12.46
N ASP A 305 -4.37 -14.75 -12.92
CA ASP A 305 -5.52 -15.27 -13.66
C ASP A 305 -6.79 -15.22 -12.82
N THR A 306 -6.68 -15.55 -11.53
CA THR A 306 -7.79 -15.44 -10.58
C THR A 306 -8.21 -13.98 -10.43
N ALA A 307 -7.27 -13.06 -10.23
CA ALA A 307 -7.53 -11.63 -10.11
C ALA A 307 -8.16 -11.02 -11.38
N LEU A 308 -7.81 -11.51 -12.58
CA LEU A 308 -8.39 -11.05 -13.85
C LEU A 308 -9.88 -11.44 -14.04
N ARG A 309 -10.34 -12.50 -13.37
CA ARG A 309 -11.74 -12.97 -13.48
C ARG A 309 -12.71 -12.14 -12.63
N TYR A 310 -12.20 -11.24 -11.79
CA TYR A 310 -12.98 -10.48 -10.80
C TYR A 310 -12.99 -8.98 -11.08
#